data_AF-A0A7X8VL44-F1
#
_entry.id   AF-A0A7X8VL44-F1
#
_cell.length_a   1.000
_cell.length_b   1.000
_cell.length_c   1.000
_cell.angle_alpha   90.00
_cell.angle_beta   90.00
_cell.angle_gamma   90.00
#
_symmetry.space_group_name_H-M   'P 1'
#
loop_
_entity.id
_entity.type
_entity.pdbx_description
1 polymer ?
#
loop_
_entity_poly.entity_id
_entity_poly.type
_entity_poly.pdbx_seq_one_letter_code
_entity_poly.pdbx_strand_id
1 'polypeptide(L)'
;PGAAVLPTAPVSQDASVITSLFIDEVFRGMGMEAVLLDAALVDLIKLEVPAVEAFGLRDSKITGSVELDPMVRGLVAQRNKIGLMEVAVLESAGFEIVADHPVLPRLRMEMPPQDPLMTAMEAQLLLASVEAH
;
A
#
# COMPACT_ATOMS: atom_id res chain seq x y z
N PRO A 1 -11.51 -13.03 5.12
CA PRO A 1 -10.05 -13.21 4.91
C PRO A 1 -9.25 -12.13 5.66
N GLY A 2 -7.97 -12.36 5.96
CA GLY A 2 -7.20 -11.64 7.01
C GLY A 2 -7.14 -10.10 6.96
N ALA A 3 -7.35 -9.47 5.81
CA ALA A 3 -7.43 -7.99 5.73
C ALA A 3 -8.62 -7.42 6.52
N ALA A 4 -9.73 -8.15 6.62
CA ALA A 4 -10.94 -7.69 7.32
C ALA A 4 -10.75 -7.53 8.84
N VAL A 5 -9.69 -8.12 9.40
CA VAL A 5 -9.41 -8.00 10.84
C VAL A 5 -8.47 -6.83 11.14
N LEU A 6 -7.86 -6.20 10.13
CA LEU A 6 -6.89 -5.12 10.33
C LEU A 6 -7.56 -3.82 10.79
N PRO A 7 -6.90 -3.00 11.65
CA PRO A 7 -7.51 -1.80 12.23
C PRO A 7 -8.00 -0.77 11.22
N THR A 8 -7.36 -0.72 10.04
CA THR A 8 -7.63 0.25 8.98
C THR A 8 -8.49 -0.33 7.84
N ALA A 9 -9.12 -1.49 8.06
CA ALA A 9 -10.13 -2.05 7.18
C ALA A 9 -11.47 -1.25 7.25
N PRO A 10 -12.36 -1.35 6.25
CA PRO A 10 -12.21 -2.10 4.99
C PRO A 10 -11.29 -1.40 4.00
N VAL A 11 -10.78 -2.19 3.05
CA VAL A 11 -10.13 -1.69 1.83
C VAL A 11 -11.18 -1.10 0.88
N SER A 12 -10.76 -0.23 -0.03
CA SER A 12 -11.67 0.34 -1.03
C SER A 12 -12.17 -0.73 -2.02
N GLN A 13 -13.42 -0.62 -2.48
CA GLN A 13 -14.05 -1.65 -3.33
C GLN A 13 -13.41 -1.76 -4.71
N ASP A 14 -12.80 -0.69 -5.18
CA ASP A 14 -12.11 -0.58 -6.46
C ASP A 14 -10.64 -1.03 -6.40
N ALA A 15 -10.10 -1.25 -5.20
CA ALA A 15 -8.69 -1.55 -5.01
C ALA A 15 -8.41 -3.06 -4.98
N SER A 16 -7.33 -3.46 -5.65
CA SER A 16 -6.69 -4.74 -5.35
C SER A 16 -5.77 -4.61 -4.14
N VAL A 17 -5.61 -5.67 -3.35
CA VAL A 17 -4.85 -5.60 -2.09
C VAL A 17 -3.60 -6.47 -2.15
N ILE A 18 -2.44 -5.84 -1.95
CA ILE A 18 -1.21 -6.59 -1.63
C ILE A 18 -1.27 -6.92 -0.13
N THR A 19 -1.59 -8.18 0.16
CA THR A 19 -1.82 -8.65 1.55
C THR A 19 -0.53 -9.07 2.26
N SER A 20 0.49 -9.51 1.51
CA SER A 20 1.75 -10.01 2.04
C SER A 20 2.83 -10.03 0.97
N LEU A 21 4.05 -9.62 1.33
CA LEU A 21 5.27 -9.87 0.55
C LEU A 21 6.25 -10.69 1.39
N PHE A 22 6.65 -11.84 0.86
CA PHE A 22 7.57 -12.75 1.53
C PHE A 22 8.96 -12.66 0.95
N ILE A 23 9.88 -12.18 1.78
CA ILE A 23 11.31 -12.19 1.49
C ILE A 23 11.98 -13.00 2.58
N ASP A 24 12.74 -14.00 2.13
CA ASP A 24 13.57 -14.82 3.01
C ASP A 24 14.47 -13.91 3.84
N GLU A 25 14.63 -14.25 5.12
CA GLU A 25 15.36 -13.42 6.08
C GLU A 25 16.80 -13.14 5.64
N VAL A 26 17.41 -14.08 4.91
CA VAL A 26 18.76 -13.93 4.34
C VAL A 26 18.83 -12.81 3.30
N PHE A 27 17.70 -12.43 2.69
CA PHE A 27 17.61 -11.40 1.65
C PHE A 27 17.03 -10.05 2.11
N ARG A 28 16.65 -9.94 3.39
CA ARG A 28 16.05 -8.71 3.93
C ARG A 28 17.05 -7.59 4.12
N GLY A 29 16.58 -6.36 3.91
CA GLY A 29 17.40 -5.15 4.04
C GLY A 29 18.46 -5.00 2.95
N MET A 30 18.44 -5.85 1.92
CA MET A 30 19.31 -5.75 0.75
C MET A 30 18.63 -5.10 -0.46
N GLY A 31 17.45 -4.49 -0.26
CA GLY A 31 16.68 -3.82 -1.31
C GLY A 31 15.79 -4.76 -2.13
N MET A 32 15.70 -6.04 -1.74
CA MET A 32 14.85 -7.03 -2.42
C MET A 32 13.35 -6.72 -2.22
N GLU A 33 13.00 -6.00 -1.16
CA GLU A 33 11.66 -5.52 -0.86
C GLU A 33 11.11 -4.63 -1.98
N ALA A 34 11.92 -3.67 -2.42
CA ALA A 34 11.57 -2.77 -3.51
C ALA A 34 11.44 -3.54 -4.83
N VAL A 35 12.39 -4.43 -5.14
CA VAL A 35 12.36 -5.21 -6.38
C VAL A 35 11.13 -6.12 -6.47
N LEU A 36 10.77 -6.79 -5.37
CA LEU A 36 9.61 -7.67 -5.33
C LEU A 36 8.30 -6.87 -5.42
N LEU A 37 8.25 -5.72 -4.74
CA LEU A 37 7.11 -4.81 -4.81
C LEU A 37 6.92 -4.27 -6.23
N ASP A 38 7.99 -3.80 -6.88
CA ASP A 38 7.96 -3.32 -8.27
C ASP A 38 7.47 -4.41 -9.23
N ALA A 39 7.97 -5.65 -9.08
CA ALA A 39 7.51 -6.77 -9.90
C ALA A 39 6.01 -7.06 -9.71
N ALA A 40 5.53 -7.03 -8.45
CA ALA A 40 4.11 -7.20 -8.16
C ALA A 40 3.26 -6.06 -8.74
N LEU A 41 3.73 -4.81 -8.66
CA LEU A 41 3.05 -3.65 -9.23
C LEU A 41 2.98 -3.73 -10.76
N VAL A 42 4.04 -4.16 -11.44
CA VAL A 42 4.04 -4.39 -12.90
C VAL A 42 2.97 -5.40 -13.29
N ASP A 43 2.78 -6.46 -12.52
CA ASP A 43 1.74 -7.44 -12.80
C ASP A 43 0.34 -6.89 -12.49
N LEU A 44 0.17 -6.08 -11.45
CA LEU A 44 -1.10 -5.41 -11.13
C LEU A 44 -1.49 -4.36 -12.19
N ILE A 45 -0.53 -3.63 -12.76
CA ILE A 45 -0.77 -2.68 -13.86
C ILE A 45 -1.38 -3.40 -15.07
N LYS A 46 -0.92 -4.62 -15.39
CA LYS A 46 -1.47 -5.44 -16.49
C LYS A 46 -2.89 -5.94 -16.22
N LEU A 47 -3.31 -5.97 -14.95
CA LEU A 47 -4.67 -6.35 -14.57
C LEU A 47 -5.64 -5.17 -14.64
N GLU A 48 -5.18 -3.99 -15.06
CA GLU A 48 -5.99 -2.80 -15.29
C GLU A 48 -6.83 -2.38 -14.06
N VAL A 49 -6.32 -2.68 -12.86
CA VAL A 49 -6.97 -2.29 -11.60
C VAL A 49 -6.76 -0.79 -11.37
N PRO A 50 -7.78 -0.04 -10.91
CA PRO A 50 -7.67 1.41 -10.77
C PRO A 50 -6.75 1.82 -9.61
N ALA A 51 -6.64 0.98 -8.58
CA ALA A 51 -5.75 1.22 -7.45
C ALA A 51 -5.29 -0.06 -6.78
N VAL A 52 -4.20 0.07 -6.04
CA VAL A 52 -3.67 -0.96 -5.16
C VAL A 52 -3.58 -0.45 -3.74
N GLU A 53 -4.04 -1.25 -2.79
CA GLU A 53 -3.93 -0.96 -1.36
C GLU A 53 -3.03 -1.98 -0.66
N ALA A 54 -2.35 -1.51 0.38
CA ALA A 54 -1.46 -2.32 1.21
C ALA A 54 -1.56 -1.85 2.67
N PHE A 55 -1.31 -2.77 3.60
CA PHE A 55 -1.16 -2.45 5.01
C PHE A 55 0.33 -2.39 5.36
N GLY A 56 0.79 -1.22 5.77
CA GLY A 56 2.18 -0.99 6.14
C GLY A 56 2.47 -1.33 7.60
N LEU A 57 3.74 -1.40 7.94
CA LEU A 57 4.26 -1.55 9.30
C LEU A 57 5.15 -0.36 9.65
N ARG A 58 4.97 0.21 10.84
CA ARG A 58 5.87 1.22 11.42
C ARG A 58 6.70 0.59 12.55
N ASP A 59 7.84 -0.03 12.21
CA ASP A 59 8.64 -0.78 13.21
C ASP A 59 9.16 0.09 14.36
N SER A 60 9.51 1.34 14.07
CA SER A 60 10.00 2.30 15.07
C SER A 60 9.02 2.59 16.22
N LYS A 61 7.72 2.32 16.06
CA LYS A 61 6.70 2.48 17.10
C LYS A 61 6.48 1.22 17.94
N ILE A 62 7.02 0.08 17.52
CA ILE A 62 6.93 -1.20 18.24
C ILE A 62 7.98 -1.26 19.36
N THR A 63 9.18 -0.74 19.10
CA THR A 63 10.30 -0.71 20.06
C THR A 63 10.21 0.45 21.06
N GLY A 64 9.35 1.45 20.81
CA GLY A 64 9.28 2.73 21.53
C GLY A 64 8.20 2.85 22.61
N SER A 65 7.71 1.74 23.18
CA SER A 65 6.76 1.76 24.32
C SER A 65 5.35 2.30 24.02
N VAL A 66 4.77 1.97 22.86
CA VAL A 66 3.33 2.19 22.62
C VAL A 66 2.54 1.02 23.21
N GLU A 67 1.52 1.30 24.04
CA GLU A 67 0.57 0.25 24.43
C GLU A 67 -0.20 -0.20 23.18
N LEU A 68 0.15 -1.39 22.69
CA LEU A 68 -0.50 -1.99 21.55
C LEU A 68 -1.74 -2.76 21.99
N ASP A 69 -2.82 -2.57 21.25
CA ASP A 69 -3.97 -3.48 21.29
C ASP A 69 -3.50 -4.94 21.13
N PRO A 70 -4.05 -5.90 21.90
CA PRO A 70 -3.61 -7.30 21.85
C PRO A 70 -3.64 -7.93 20.46
N MET A 71 -4.60 -7.51 19.63
CA MET A 71 -4.76 -8.00 18.26
C MET A 71 -3.65 -7.48 17.35
N VAL A 72 -3.36 -6.18 17.42
CA VAL A 72 -2.23 -5.55 16.71
C VAL A 72 -0.91 -6.17 17.15
N ARG A 73 -0.73 -6.42 18.44
CA ARG A 73 0.46 -7.08 18.99
C ARG A 73 0.67 -8.47 18.41
N GLY A 74 -0.40 -9.25 18.28
CA GLY A 74 -0.36 -10.59 17.69
C GLY A 74 0.05 -10.59 16.21
N LEU A 75 -0.43 -9.60 15.44
CA LEU A 75 -0.05 -9.42 14.03
C LEU A 75 1.41 -9.03 13.88
N VAL A 76 1.86 -8.05 14.66
CA VAL A 76 3.26 -7.59 14.67
C VAL A 76 4.22 -8.72 15.03
N ALA A 77 3.89 -9.53 16.04
CA ALA A 77 4.72 -10.68 16.43
C ALA A 77 4.88 -11.70 15.29
N GLN A 78 3.94 -11.75 14.34
CA GLN A 78 3.97 -12.65 13.19
C GLN A 78 4.41 -11.95 11.91
N ARG A 79 4.87 -10.69 11.95
CA ARG A 79 5.17 -9.86 10.77
C ARG A 79 6.02 -10.56 9.70
N ASN A 80 6.99 -11.39 10.11
CA ASN A 80 7.85 -12.11 9.17
C ASN A 80 7.11 -13.27 8.49
N LYS A 81 6.20 -13.92 9.21
CA LYS A 81 5.37 -15.04 8.76
C LYS A 81 4.16 -14.60 7.94
N ILE A 82 3.70 -13.36 8.09
CA ILE A 82 2.60 -12.81 7.27
C ILE A 82 3.08 -11.82 6.21
N GLY A 83 4.39 -11.54 6.15
CA GLY A 83 4.98 -10.70 5.10
C GLY A 83 4.53 -9.25 5.15
N LEU A 84 4.46 -8.62 6.34
CA LEU A 84 4.16 -7.19 6.44
C LEU A 84 5.31 -6.37 5.83
N MET A 85 4.94 -5.31 5.11
CA MET A 85 5.87 -4.39 4.46
C MET A 85 6.08 -3.14 5.31
N GLU A 86 7.31 -2.64 5.37
CA GLU A 86 7.58 -1.36 6.03
C GLU A 86 6.92 -0.21 5.26
N VAL A 87 6.36 0.76 5.99
CA VAL A 87 5.74 1.95 5.41
C VAL A 87 6.71 2.68 4.47
N ALA A 88 7.98 2.81 4.86
CA ALA A 88 8.98 3.50 4.05
C ALA A 88 9.22 2.84 2.68
N VAL A 89 9.10 1.51 2.58
CA VAL A 89 9.22 0.78 1.31
C VAL A 89 8.03 1.09 0.41
N LEU A 90 6.81 1.07 0.98
CA LEU A 90 5.58 1.39 0.24
C LEU A 90 5.57 2.85 -0.23
N GLU A 91 5.92 3.80 0.63
CA GLU A 91 6.02 5.22 0.27
C GLU A 91 7.06 5.46 -0.83
N SER A 92 8.21 4.77 -0.77
CA SER A 92 9.23 4.85 -1.82
C SER A 92 8.76 4.33 -3.18
N ALA A 93 7.79 3.40 -3.18
CA ALA A 93 7.15 2.89 -4.39
C ALA A 93 5.98 3.76 -4.89
N GLY A 94 5.64 4.84 -4.18
CA GLY A 94 4.59 5.78 -4.58
C GLY A 94 3.23 5.53 -3.93
N PHE A 95 3.15 4.70 -2.87
CA PHE A 95 1.94 4.59 -2.07
C PHE A 95 1.79 5.78 -1.12
N GLU A 96 0.56 6.24 -0.93
CA GLU A 96 0.20 7.29 0.01
C GLU A 96 -0.68 6.74 1.14
N ILE A 97 -0.57 7.31 2.34
CA ILE A 97 -1.39 6.90 3.49
C ILE A 97 -2.82 7.42 3.29
N VAL A 98 -3.78 6.49 3.18
CA VAL A 98 -5.22 6.81 3.06
C VAL A 98 -6.00 6.55 4.34
N ALA A 99 -5.49 5.69 5.22
CA ALA A 99 -6.02 5.55 6.58
C ALA A 99 -4.85 5.42 7.57
N ASP A 100 -4.68 6.43 8.40
CA ASP A 100 -3.59 6.46 9.36
C ASP A 100 -3.85 5.53 10.55
N HIS A 101 -2.80 4.85 11.00
CA HIS A 101 -2.80 4.10 12.24
C HIS A 101 -1.36 4.02 12.79
N PRO A 102 -1.14 4.14 14.12
CA PRO A 102 0.20 4.26 14.70
C PRO A 102 1.18 3.14 14.34
N VAL A 103 0.68 1.93 14.09
CA VAL A 103 1.50 0.75 13.73
C VAL A 103 1.20 0.20 12.34
N LEU A 104 -0.07 -0.05 12.04
CA LEU A 104 -0.57 -0.64 10.79
C LEU A 104 -1.40 0.32 9.92
N PRO A 105 -0.82 1.41 9.37
CA PRO A 105 -1.55 2.30 8.46
C PRO A 105 -1.91 1.57 7.16
N ARG A 106 -2.99 2.00 6.51
CA ARG A 106 -3.35 1.55 5.15
C ARG A 106 -2.90 2.60 4.15
N LEU A 107 -2.21 2.13 3.12
CA LEU A 107 -1.71 2.94 2.03
C LEU A 107 -2.36 2.53 0.72
N ARG A 108 -2.45 3.47 -0.22
CA ARG A 108 -3.03 3.31 -1.55
C ARG A 108 -2.10 3.91 -2.59
N MET A 109 -1.99 3.25 -3.73
CA MET A 109 -1.39 3.77 -4.95
C MET A 109 -2.46 3.79 -6.03
N GLU A 110 -2.73 4.95 -6.61
CA GLU A 110 -3.54 5.05 -7.82
C GLU A 110 -2.73 4.55 -9.01
N MET A 111 -3.34 3.69 -9.83
CA MET A 111 -2.67 3.17 -11.01
C MET A 111 -2.79 4.17 -12.16
N PRO A 112 -1.72 4.32 -12.97
CA PRO A 112 -1.81 5.16 -14.15
C PRO A 112 -2.91 4.64 -15.08
N PRO A 113 -3.67 5.54 -15.71
CA PRO A 113 -4.71 5.16 -16.66
C PRO A 113 -4.08 4.47 -17.88
N GLN A 114 -4.76 3.45 -18.38
CA GLN A 114 -4.27 2.59 -19.47
C GLN A 114 -4.24 3.31 -20.83
N ASP A 115 -5.06 4.35 -21.00
CA ASP A 115 -5.08 5.19 -22.20
C ASP A 115 -4.67 6.64 -21.87
N PRO A 116 -3.38 6.98 -22.04
CA PRO A 116 -2.87 8.32 -21.76
C PRO A 116 -3.52 9.42 -22.62
N LEU A 117 -4.00 9.07 -23.83
CA LEU A 117 -4.62 10.04 -24.74
C LEU A 117 -6.02 10.42 -24.26
N MET A 118 -6.77 9.45 -23.74
CA MET A 118 -8.07 9.70 -23.12
C MET A 118 -7.94 10.53 -21.82
N THR A 119 -6.94 10.23 -21.00
CA THR A 119 -6.65 11.01 -19.77
C THR A 119 -6.24 12.45 -20.07
N ALA A 120 -5.40 12.67 -21.09
CA ALA A 120 -5.02 14.02 -21.50
C ALA A 120 -6.24 14.84 -21.93
N MET A 121 -7.20 14.22 -22.62
CA MET A 121 -8.44 14.87 -23.03
C MET A 121 -9.34 15.21 -21.84
N GLU A 122 -9.50 14.30 -20.88
CA GLU A 122 -10.27 14.55 -19.65
C GLU A 122 -9.64 15.67 -18.79
N ALA A 123 -8.32 15.67 -18.64
CA ALA A 123 -7.60 16.72 -17.91
C ALA A 123 -7.76 18.10 -18.59
N GLN A 124 -7.71 18.15 -19.93
CA GLN A 124 -7.95 19.37 -20.69
C GLN A 124 -9.39 19.87 -20.55
N LEU A 125 -10.37 18.98 -20.55
CA LEU A 125 -11.78 19.33 -20.32
C LEU A 125 -12.01 19.88 -18.90
N LEU A 126 -11.33 19.32 -17.89
CA LEU A 126 -11.42 19.82 -16.52
C LEU A 126 -10.85 21.25 -16.41
N LEU A 127 -9.66 21.50 -16.98
CA LEU A 127 -9.02 22.82 -16.99
C LEU A 127 -9.87 23.86 -17.72
N ALA A 128 -10.42 23.52 -18.89
CA ALA A 128 -11.28 24.41 -19.65
C ALA A 128 -12.57 24.79 -18.90
N SER A 129 -13.08 23.91 -18.03
CA SER A 129 -14.28 24.19 -17.21
C SER A 129 -14.02 25.16 -16.05
N VAL A 130 -12.79 25.16 -15.52
CA VAL A 130 -12.35 26.06 -14.45
C VAL A 130 -12.08 27.47 -14.98
N GLU A 131 -11.57 27.59 -16.20
CA GLU A 131 -11.33 28.88 -16.88
C GLU A 131 -12.61 29.56 -17.39
N ALA A 132 -13.73 28.84 -17.43
CA ALA A 132 -15.04 29.35 -17.87
C ALA A 132 -15.88 29.99 -16.75
N HIS A 133 -15.36 30.05 -15.51
CA HIS A 133 -15.97 30.72 -14.34
C HIS A 133 -15.12 31.90 -13.87
#